data_AF-A0A0S8DRB3-F1
#
_entry.id   AF-A0A0S8DRB3-F1
#
_cell.length_a   1.000
_cell.length_b   1.000
_cell.length_c   1.000
_cell.angle_alpha   90.00
_cell.angle_beta   90.00
_cell.angle_gamma   90.00
#
_symmetry.space_group_name_H-M   'P 1'
#
loop_
_entity.id
_entity.type
_entity.pdbx_description
1 polymer ?
#
loop_
_entity_poly.entity_id
_entity_poly.type
_entity_poly.pdbx_seq_one_letter_code
_entity_poly.pdbx_strand_id
1 'polypeptide(L)'
;MKRSAKVSLVRWREAVEALRTLCPVRRYEVTIRRCKIPADDDGDCRQIGKHKLMVRVNKDLNEPVALEVLAHEYAHALSWDIEHERSVSHSSFWGVAYAECYRAVFNPKE
;
A
#
# COMPACT_ATOMS: atom_id res chain seq x y z
N MET A 1 35.61 0.31 -4.81
CA MET A 1 34.83 -0.39 -5.84
C MET A 1 33.35 -0.07 -5.62
N LYS A 2 32.75 0.84 -6.39
CA LYS A 2 31.33 1.23 -6.23
C LYS A 2 30.47 0.12 -6.87
N ARG A 3 29.76 -0.67 -6.07
CA ARG A 3 28.70 -1.54 -6.59
C ARG A 3 27.59 -0.63 -7.08
N SER A 4 27.48 -0.44 -8.39
CA SER A 4 26.26 0.09 -8.99
C SER A 4 25.18 -0.96 -8.75
N ALA A 5 24.34 -0.73 -7.75
CA ALA A 5 23.16 -1.55 -7.54
C ALA A 5 22.29 -1.36 -8.78
N LYS A 6 22.15 -2.41 -9.60
CA LYS A 6 21.04 -2.47 -10.55
C LYS A 6 19.78 -2.32 -9.73
N VAL A 7 19.09 -1.19 -9.88
CA VAL A 7 17.75 -1.01 -9.33
C VAL A 7 16.89 -2.05 -10.03
N SER A 8 16.62 -3.15 -9.33
CA SER A 8 15.61 -4.11 -9.75
C SER A 8 14.29 -3.35 -9.81
N LEU A 9 13.69 -3.27 -10.99
CA LEU A 9 12.33 -2.72 -11.11
C LEU A 9 11.38 -3.70 -10.45
N VAL A 10 10.92 -3.37 -9.25
CA VAL A 10 9.87 -4.11 -8.55
C VAL A 10 8.61 -4.05 -9.42
N ARG A 11 7.97 -5.20 -9.63
CA ARG A 11 6.71 -5.27 -10.39
C ARG A 11 5.51 -5.19 -9.46
N TRP A 12 4.39 -4.68 -9.97
CA TRP A 12 3.12 -4.60 -9.21
C TRP A 12 2.76 -5.88 -8.44
N ARG A 13 2.87 -7.05 -9.10
CA ARG A 13 2.54 -8.35 -8.48
C ARG A 13 3.46 -8.69 -7.31
N GLU A 14 4.75 -8.40 -7.45
CA GLU A 14 5.76 -8.65 -6.41
C GLU A 14 5.52 -7.74 -5.21
N ALA A 15 5.22 -6.46 -5.44
CA ALA A 15 4.87 -5.51 -4.40
C ALA A 15 3.61 -5.93 -3.62
N VAL A 16 2.55 -6.37 -4.33
CA VAL A 16 1.33 -6.89 -3.68
C VAL A 16 1.62 -8.12 -2.83
N GLU A 17 2.43 -9.04 -3.32
CA GLU A 17 2.79 -10.25 -2.57
C GLU A 17 3.66 -9.93 -1.34
N ALA A 18 4.61 -9.00 -1.50
CA ALA A 18 5.45 -8.53 -0.40
C ALA A 18 4.61 -7.86 0.68
N LEU A 19 3.66 -6.99 0.33
CA LEU A 19 2.76 -6.36 1.31
C LEU A 19 1.91 -7.39 2.06
N ARG A 20 1.35 -8.37 1.36
CA ARG A 20 0.55 -9.44 2.00
C ARG A 20 1.35 -10.28 2.97
N THR A 21 2.59 -10.58 2.63
CA THR A 21 3.46 -11.46 3.41
C THR A 21 4.12 -10.72 4.57
N LEU A 22 4.70 -9.55 4.31
CA LEU A 22 5.53 -8.81 5.26
C LEU A 22 4.73 -7.82 6.12
N CYS A 23 3.59 -7.33 5.61
CA CYS A 23 2.74 -6.36 6.28
C CYS A 23 1.28 -6.89 6.41
N PRO A 24 1.04 -8.07 7.01
CA PRO A 24 -0.28 -8.69 6.97
C PRO A 24 -1.32 -7.88 7.77
N VAL A 25 -2.37 -7.41 7.08
CA VAL A 25 -3.59 -6.89 7.71
C VAL A 25 -4.38 -8.05 8.32
N ARG A 26 -4.51 -8.08 9.65
CA ARG A 26 -5.00 -9.27 10.37
C ARG A 26 -6.51 -9.34 10.55
N ARG A 27 -7.19 -8.21 10.69
CA ARG A 27 -8.63 -8.18 11.04
C ARG A 27 -9.56 -8.07 9.85
N TYR A 28 -9.06 -7.58 8.72
CA TYR A 28 -9.84 -7.35 7.52
C TYR A 28 -9.29 -8.15 6.35
N GLU A 29 -10.19 -8.66 5.51
CA GLU A 29 -9.81 -9.13 4.18
C GLU A 29 -9.45 -7.90 3.31
N VAL A 30 -8.25 -7.85 2.75
CA VAL A 30 -7.82 -6.75 1.89
C VAL A 30 -7.86 -7.15 0.41
N THR A 31 -8.70 -6.47 -0.35
CA THR A 31 -8.73 -6.57 -1.82
C THR A 31 -7.93 -5.41 -2.41
N ILE A 32 -6.95 -5.71 -3.26
CA ILE A 32 -6.12 -4.71 -3.93
C ILE A 32 -6.42 -4.74 -5.42
N ARG A 33 -6.66 -3.58 -6.05
CA ARG A 33 -6.93 -3.48 -7.48
C ARG A 33 -6.24 -2.27 -8.10
N ARG A 34 -5.72 -2.48 -9.31
CA ARG A 34 -5.34 -1.39 -10.21
C ARG A 34 -6.50 -1.18 -11.17
N CYS A 35 -7.20 -0.05 -11.07
CA CYS A 35 -8.43 0.21 -11.81
C CYS A 35 -8.62 1.69 -12.14
N LYS A 36 -9.61 2.01 -12.99
CA LYS A 36 -9.97 3.40 -13.24
C LYS A 36 -10.66 3.99 -12.00
N ILE A 37 -10.20 5.13 -11.53
CA ILE A 37 -10.81 5.94 -10.46
C ILE A 37 -10.96 7.39 -10.97
N PRO A 38 -11.56 8.34 -10.21
CA PRO A 38 -11.62 9.75 -10.60
C PRO A 38 -10.24 10.30 -11.01
N ALA A 39 -10.22 11.24 -11.96
CA ALA A 39 -8.96 11.71 -12.56
C ALA A 39 -8.12 12.60 -11.62
N ASP A 40 -8.75 13.12 -10.56
CA ASP A 40 -8.15 13.89 -9.48
C ASP A 40 -7.67 13.00 -8.32
N ASP A 41 -7.72 11.68 -8.48
CA ASP A 41 -7.35 10.71 -7.46
C ASP A 41 -6.32 9.70 -7.99
N ASP A 42 -5.31 9.43 -7.16
CA ASP A 42 -4.23 8.50 -7.45
C ASP A 42 -4.49 7.12 -6.82
N GLY A 43 -5.23 7.07 -5.71
CA GLY A 43 -5.58 5.85 -5.01
C GLY A 43 -6.44 6.09 -3.77
N ASP A 44 -7.14 5.05 -3.33
CA ASP A 44 -7.94 5.10 -2.12
C ASP A 44 -7.97 3.76 -1.38
N CYS A 45 -8.05 3.82 -0.06
CA CYS A 45 -8.41 2.71 0.82
C CYS A 45 -9.74 2.99 1.51
N ARG A 46 -10.69 2.06 1.38
CA ARG A 46 -12.01 2.17 2.03
C ARG A 46 -12.54 0.84 2.52
N GLN A 47 -13.34 0.89 3.58
CA GLN A 47 -14.07 -0.28 4.06
C GLN A 47 -15.29 -0.58 3.19
N ILE A 48 -15.45 -1.86 2.82
CA ILE A 48 -16.58 -2.39 2.07
C ILE A 48 -17.28 -3.44 2.93
N GLY A 49 -18.42 -3.10 3.51
CA GLY A 49 -19.10 -3.97 4.48
C GLY A 49 -18.36 -4.01 5.83
N LYS A 50 -18.49 -5.09 6.60
CA LYS A 50 -17.95 -5.14 7.97
C LYS A 50 -16.50 -5.60 8.07
N HIS A 51 -16.06 -6.52 7.21
CA HIS A 51 -14.79 -7.24 7.38
C HIS A 51 -13.86 -7.17 6.17
N LYS A 52 -14.06 -6.20 5.27
CA LYS A 52 -13.29 -6.06 4.04
C LYS A 52 -12.84 -4.64 3.80
N LEU A 53 -11.58 -4.49 3.40
CA LEU A 53 -11.00 -3.24 2.92
C LEU A 53 -10.70 -3.39 1.43
N MET A 54 -10.96 -2.32 0.68
CA MET A 54 -10.63 -2.21 -0.74
C MET A 54 -9.57 -1.13 -0.91
N VAL A 55 -8.41 -1.54 -1.39
CA VAL A 55 -7.33 -0.66 -1.85
C VAL A 55 -7.42 -0.57 -3.37
N ARG A 56 -7.56 0.65 -3.90
CA ARG A 56 -7.55 0.93 -5.34
C ARG A 56 -6.39 1.85 -5.66
N VAL A 57 -5.72 1.59 -6.77
CA VAL A 57 -4.71 2.48 -7.35
C VAL A 57 -5.12 2.79 -8.77
N ASN A 58 -5.00 4.05 -9.17
CA ASN A 58 -5.35 4.50 -10.49
C ASN A 58 -4.51 3.76 -11.55
N LYS A 59 -5.19 3.09 -12.48
CA LYS A 59 -4.55 2.28 -13.53
C LYS A 59 -3.76 3.11 -14.54
N ASP A 60 -4.04 4.40 -14.63
CA ASP A 60 -3.42 5.30 -15.61
C ASP A 60 -2.05 5.83 -15.12
N LEU A 61 -1.69 5.57 -13.86
CA LEU A 61 -0.36 5.85 -13.31
C LEU A 61 0.70 4.94 -13.92
N ASN A 62 1.91 5.48 -14.13
CA ASN A 62 3.06 4.65 -14.47
C ASN A 62 3.44 3.73 -13.29
N GLU A 63 4.21 2.67 -13.55
CA GLU A 63 4.48 1.65 -12.53
C GLU A 63 5.21 2.18 -11.28
N PRO A 64 6.30 2.97 -11.36
CA PRO A 64 6.92 3.55 -10.17
C PRO A 64 5.96 4.34 -9.28
N VAL A 65 5.16 5.23 -9.87
CA VAL A 65 4.19 6.04 -9.12
C VAL A 65 3.09 5.16 -8.54
N ALA A 66 2.58 4.20 -9.30
CA ALA A 66 1.57 3.26 -8.81
C ALA A 66 2.05 2.43 -7.62
N LEU A 67 3.35 2.11 -7.53
CA LEU A 67 3.93 1.40 -6.38
C LEU A 67 4.02 2.28 -5.13
N GLU A 68 4.37 3.55 -5.28
CA GLU A 68 4.36 4.49 -4.15
C GLU A 68 2.95 4.70 -3.61
N VAL A 69 1.97 4.87 -4.50
CA VAL A 69 0.56 4.98 -4.13
C VAL A 69 0.05 3.68 -3.51
N LEU A 70 0.44 2.52 -4.04
CA LEU A 70 0.09 1.23 -3.43
C LEU A 70 0.61 1.13 -1.98
N ALA A 71 1.86 1.52 -1.72
CA ALA A 71 2.41 1.53 -0.37
C ALA A 71 1.66 2.52 0.54
N HIS A 72 1.27 3.69 0.02
CA HIS A 72 0.47 4.68 0.73
C HIS A 72 -0.89 4.13 1.13
N GLU A 73 -1.67 3.61 0.17
CA GLU A 73 -3.03 3.14 0.42
C GLU A 73 -3.07 1.87 1.24
N TYR A 74 -2.08 0.99 1.10
CA TYR A 74 -1.98 -0.20 1.95
C TYR A 74 -1.65 0.16 3.40
N ALA A 75 -0.94 1.26 3.64
CA ALA A 75 -0.67 1.73 5.00
C ALA A 75 -1.96 2.12 5.74
N HIS A 76 -2.92 2.76 5.05
CA HIS A 76 -4.27 2.99 5.59
C HIS A 76 -4.95 1.67 5.97
N ALA A 77 -4.84 0.65 5.11
CA ALA A 77 -5.43 -0.66 5.40
C ALA A 77 -4.77 -1.33 6.63
N LEU A 78 -3.46 -1.15 6.81
CA LEU A 78 -2.70 -1.71 7.93
C LEU A 78 -2.97 -0.99 9.25
N SER A 79 -3.18 0.33 9.23
CA SER A 79 -3.50 1.15 10.41
C SER A 79 -5.00 1.24 10.71
N TRP A 80 -5.86 0.64 9.88
CA TRP A 80 -7.32 0.86 9.87
C TRP A 80 -7.99 0.74 11.24
N ASP A 81 -7.69 -0.33 11.99
CA ASP A 81 -8.26 -0.61 13.31
C ASP A 81 -7.96 0.48 14.36
N ILE A 82 -6.84 1.19 14.18
CA ILE A 82 -6.35 2.18 15.14
C ILE A 82 -6.82 3.57 14.74
N GLU A 83 -6.91 3.85 13.44
CA GLU A 83 -7.13 5.20 12.91
C GLU A 83 -8.56 5.48 12.47
N HIS A 84 -9.26 4.53 11.83
CA HIS A 84 -10.49 4.86 11.10
C HIS A 84 -11.61 5.40 11.99
N GLU A 85 -11.69 4.94 13.24
CA GLU A 85 -12.69 5.44 14.20
C GLU A 85 -12.21 6.67 15.01
N ARG A 86 -10.92 7.04 14.95
CA ARG A 86 -10.30 7.89 15.98
C ARG A 86 -9.46 9.05 15.49
N SER A 87 -9.03 9.11 14.22
CA SER A 87 -7.90 9.98 13.87
C SER A 87 -7.95 10.66 12.51
N VAL A 88 -7.08 11.66 12.39
CA VAL A 88 -6.68 12.37 11.17
C VAL A 88 -6.13 11.35 10.17
N SER A 89 -6.33 11.57 8.87
CA SER A 89 -6.01 10.62 7.79
C SER A 89 -4.58 10.06 7.78
N HIS A 90 -3.61 10.65 8.51
CA HIS A 90 -2.20 10.25 8.53
C HIS A 90 -1.61 10.41 9.92
N SER A 91 -2.04 9.60 10.90
CA SER A 91 -1.51 9.71 12.27
C SER A 91 -0.11 9.09 12.39
N SER A 92 0.45 9.07 13.60
CA SER A 92 1.73 8.40 13.85
C SER A 92 1.67 6.89 13.56
N PHE A 93 0.51 6.25 13.73
CA PHE A 93 0.32 4.84 13.40
C PHE A 93 0.41 4.59 11.89
N TRP A 94 -0.25 5.44 11.09
CA TRP A 94 -0.08 5.45 9.64
C TRP A 94 1.38 5.66 9.25
N GLY A 95 2.08 6.60 9.88
CA GLY A 95 3.49 6.86 9.56
C GLY A 95 4.38 5.63 9.74
N VAL A 96 4.16 4.85 10.81
CA VAL A 96 4.85 3.57 11.04
C VAL A 96 4.44 2.54 9.98
N ALA A 97 3.13 2.38 9.75
CA ALA A 97 2.60 1.45 8.74
C ALA A 97 3.14 1.75 7.33
N TYR A 98 3.22 3.03 6.95
CA TYR A 98 3.76 3.48 5.68
C TYR A 98 5.23 3.15 5.55
N ALA A 99 6.04 3.38 6.59
CA ALA A 99 7.45 3.02 6.57
C ALA A 99 7.68 1.50 6.41
N GLU A 100 6.82 0.67 7.02
CA GLU A 100 6.85 -0.79 6.85
C GLU A 100 6.44 -1.19 5.43
N CYS A 101 5.32 -0.66 4.92
CA CYS A 101 4.84 -0.92 3.56
C CYS A 101 5.86 -0.49 2.51
N TYR A 102 6.46 0.69 2.67
CA TYR A 102 7.49 1.20 1.77
C TYR A 102 8.71 0.27 1.74
N ARG A 103 9.16 -0.21 2.91
CA ARG A 103 10.25 -1.18 2.98
C ARG A 103 9.88 -2.49 2.31
N ALA A 104 8.68 -3.01 2.54
CA ALA A 104 8.20 -4.24 1.91
C ALA A 104 8.16 -4.12 0.38
N VAL A 105 7.74 -2.97 -0.16
CA VAL A 105 7.65 -2.75 -1.60
C VAL A 105 9.03 -2.53 -2.24
N PHE A 106 9.86 -1.64 -1.68
CA PHE A 106 11.08 -1.15 -2.35
C PHE A 106 12.39 -1.77 -1.84
N ASN A 107 12.37 -2.47 -0.72
CA ASN A 107 13.52 -3.15 -0.15
C ASN A 107 13.10 -4.43 0.61
N PRO A 108 12.38 -5.37 -0.04
CA PRO A 108 11.99 -6.62 0.60
C PRO A 108 13.27 -7.39 0.95
N LYS A 109 13.49 -7.59 2.25
CA LYS A 109 14.49 -8.54 2.74
C LYS A 109 13.72 -9.72 3.31
N GLU A 110 14.01 -10.91 2.80
CA GLU A 110 13.58 -12.18 3.38
C GLU A 110 14.12 -12.34 4.81
#